data_AF-A0A6L4ZSP1-F1
#
_entry.id   AF-A0A6L4ZSP1-F1
#
_cell.length_a   1.000
_cell.length_b   1.000
_cell.length_c   1.000
_cell.angle_alpha   90.00
_cell.angle_beta   90.00
_cell.angle_gamma   90.00
#
_symmetry.space_group_name_H-M   'P 1'
#
loop_
_entity.id
_entity.type
_entity.pdbx_description
1 polymer ?
#
loop_
_entity_poly.entity_id
_entity_poly.type
_entity_poly.pdbx_seq_one_letter_code
_entity_poly.pdbx_strand_id
1 'polypeptide(L)'
;MKKSCVDCHNSHPESPKRDWKIGDVRGVVEIVLPLEKTESQLSQLVWYVSLLVIIGFAIVAFVGWLINKNTLGKDRKDEIGVLAQGMNQVINYLRQAAKIADKIADGDLTLQIQIHSANDTFGEAFKKMLQFLRMVAGKVKNCSTQVKEISITLAKSGQQLQRDTETVAAAVQDMASVVEELSTNIRLIAKSVEFQASSVTQTTTSIQQMSTRMQRIAAGTKDLTELVGAARGVVKDGRESVEQASNGMREIHKSINSTADTIYGLGEHAAAIGRIVEVINSIAEQTNVSMG
;
A
#
# COMPACT_ATOMS: atom_id res chain seq x y z
N MET A 1 -38.44 -139.99 -61.26
CA MET A 1 -39.92 -140.08 -61.23
C MET A 1 -40.39 -141.53 -61.04
N LYS A 2 -41.52 -141.80 -60.35
CA LYS A 2 -42.08 -143.17 -60.12
C LYS A 2 -42.94 -143.63 -61.32
N LYS A 3 -43.20 -144.95 -61.43
CA LYS A 3 -43.93 -145.59 -62.55
C LYS A 3 -45.25 -144.91 -62.92
N SER A 4 -46.09 -144.59 -61.94
CA SER A 4 -47.37 -143.92 -62.16
C SER A 4 -47.24 -142.52 -62.78
N CYS A 5 -46.16 -141.78 -62.49
CA CYS A 5 -45.89 -140.47 -63.10
C CYS A 5 -45.34 -140.60 -64.52
N VAL A 6 -44.46 -141.60 -64.73
CA VAL A 6 -43.89 -141.90 -66.05
C VAL A 6 -44.97 -142.36 -67.03
N ASP A 7 -45.86 -143.27 -66.59
CA ASP A 7 -46.93 -143.79 -67.43
C ASP A 7 -47.91 -142.68 -67.84
N CYS A 8 -48.27 -141.78 -66.91
CA CYS A 8 -49.11 -140.63 -67.22
C CYS A 8 -48.43 -139.66 -68.21
N HIS A 9 -47.15 -139.30 -68.00
CA HIS A 9 -46.44 -138.38 -68.90
C HIS A 9 -46.09 -138.97 -70.27
N ASN A 10 -45.91 -140.29 -70.40
CA ASN A 10 -45.63 -140.89 -71.70
C ASN A 10 -46.90 -141.09 -72.54
N SER A 11 -48.07 -141.11 -71.90
CA SER A 11 -49.36 -141.29 -72.59
C SER A 11 -50.13 -139.98 -72.83
N HIS A 12 -49.88 -138.90 -72.07
CA HIS A 12 -50.65 -137.66 -72.19
C HIS A 12 -50.35 -136.85 -73.48
N PRO A 13 -51.39 -136.42 -74.25
CA PRO A 13 -51.28 -135.65 -75.51
C PRO A 13 -50.23 -134.53 -75.49
N GLU A 14 -50.26 -133.71 -74.46
CA GLU A 14 -49.44 -132.48 -74.37
C GLU A 14 -48.12 -132.65 -73.61
N SER A 15 -47.71 -133.89 -73.31
CA SER A 15 -46.42 -134.08 -72.66
C SER A 15 -45.29 -133.83 -73.66
N PRO A 16 -44.39 -132.86 -73.40
CA PRO A 16 -43.37 -132.42 -74.36
C PRO A 16 -42.27 -133.46 -74.63
N LYS A 17 -42.26 -134.55 -73.85
CA LYS A 17 -41.35 -135.68 -74.01
C LYS A 17 -42.06 -136.93 -73.48
N ARG A 18 -41.98 -138.06 -74.19
CA ARG A 18 -42.77 -139.27 -73.94
C ARG A 18 -41.95 -140.55 -73.73
N ASP A 19 -40.66 -140.41 -73.54
CA ASP A 19 -39.70 -141.48 -73.28
C ASP A 19 -39.12 -141.39 -71.86
N TRP A 20 -39.86 -140.81 -70.91
CA TRP A 20 -39.43 -140.75 -69.52
C TRP A 20 -39.23 -142.16 -68.97
N LYS A 21 -38.16 -142.36 -68.20
CA LYS A 21 -37.90 -143.61 -67.48
C LYS A 21 -38.04 -143.39 -65.99
N ILE A 22 -38.36 -144.47 -65.27
CA ILE A 22 -38.44 -144.45 -63.81
C ILE A 22 -37.05 -144.11 -63.25
N GLY A 23 -36.86 -142.86 -62.86
CA GLY A 23 -35.59 -142.34 -62.36
C GLY A 23 -35.37 -140.85 -62.63
N ASP A 24 -35.92 -140.30 -63.71
CA ASP A 24 -35.57 -138.95 -64.17
C ASP A 24 -36.14 -137.80 -63.29
N VAL A 25 -35.46 -136.64 -63.28
CA VAL A 25 -35.83 -135.38 -62.57
C VAL A 25 -35.57 -134.15 -63.46
N ARG A 26 -36.44 -133.10 -63.40
CA ARG A 26 -36.29 -131.82 -64.16
C ARG A 26 -35.78 -130.69 -63.24
N GLY A 27 -34.77 -129.90 -63.68
CA GLY A 27 -34.01 -128.91 -62.89
C GLY A 27 -33.98 -127.44 -63.40
N VAL A 28 -33.34 -126.55 -62.62
CA VAL A 28 -33.25 -125.06 -62.64
C VAL A 28 -32.00 -124.52 -63.38
N VAL A 29 -32.02 -123.25 -63.84
CA VAL A 29 -30.96 -122.53 -64.60
C VAL A 29 -30.48 -121.26 -63.86
N GLU A 30 -29.17 -120.98 -63.92
CA GLU A 30 -28.44 -119.78 -63.43
C GLU A 30 -27.94 -118.93 -64.62
N ILE A 31 -27.89 -117.58 -64.50
CA ILE A 31 -27.44 -116.66 -65.55
C ILE A 31 -26.33 -115.74 -65.01
N VAL A 32 -25.19 -115.67 -65.70
CA VAL A 32 -24.06 -114.76 -65.43
C VAL A 32 -23.86 -113.85 -66.66
N LEU A 33 -23.76 -112.53 -66.46
CA LEU A 33 -23.58 -111.52 -67.52
C LEU A 33 -22.13 -110.98 -67.53
N PRO A 34 -21.45 -110.89 -68.70
CA PRO A 34 -20.07 -110.38 -68.81
C PRO A 34 -19.99 -108.85 -69.06
N LEU A 35 -18.95 -108.19 -68.51
CA LEU A 35 -18.70 -106.73 -68.51
C LEU A 35 -17.48 -106.30 -69.37
N GLU A 36 -17.27 -106.88 -70.54
CA GLU A 36 -16.06 -106.59 -71.35
C GLU A 36 -16.19 -105.40 -72.33
N LYS A 37 -17.39 -104.81 -72.50
CA LYS A 37 -17.61 -103.76 -73.53
C LYS A 37 -17.62 -102.32 -73.02
N THR A 38 -17.33 -102.07 -71.74
CA THR A 38 -17.51 -100.76 -71.07
C THR A 38 -16.20 -100.00 -70.81
N GLU A 39 -15.02 -100.60 -71.03
CA GLU A 39 -13.73 -99.95 -70.73
C GLU A 39 -13.29 -98.94 -71.81
N SER A 40 -13.54 -99.21 -73.09
CA SER A 40 -13.00 -98.37 -74.17
C SER A 40 -13.72 -97.02 -74.33
N GLN A 41 -15.02 -96.96 -74.00
CA GLN A 41 -15.80 -95.71 -74.08
C GLN A 41 -15.51 -94.77 -72.90
N LEU A 42 -15.16 -95.31 -71.73
CA LEU A 42 -14.88 -94.51 -70.53
C LEU A 42 -13.56 -93.73 -70.68
N SER A 43 -12.54 -94.29 -71.35
CA SER A 43 -11.23 -93.63 -71.50
C SER A 43 -11.25 -92.45 -72.47
N GLN A 44 -12.01 -92.52 -73.56
CA GLN A 44 -12.17 -91.40 -74.51
C GLN A 44 -12.82 -90.18 -73.86
N LEU A 45 -13.82 -90.41 -72.99
CA LEU A 45 -14.53 -89.32 -72.31
C LEU A 45 -13.61 -88.55 -71.34
N VAL A 46 -12.71 -89.25 -70.65
CA VAL A 46 -11.72 -88.64 -69.73
C VAL A 46 -10.80 -87.67 -70.46
N TRP A 47 -10.32 -88.02 -71.66
CA TRP A 47 -9.42 -87.17 -72.46
C TRP A 47 -10.05 -85.83 -72.87
N TYR A 48 -11.34 -85.84 -73.27
CA TYR A 48 -12.05 -84.61 -73.64
C TYR A 48 -12.26 -83.66 -72.44
N VAL A 49 -12.58 -84.19 -71.27
CA VAL A 49 -12.77 -83.40 -70.05
C VAL A 49 -11.45 -82.74 -69.62
N SER A 50 -10.33 -83.47 -69.69
CA SER A 50 -9.01 -82.90 -69.37
C SER A 50 -8.62 -81.74 -70.29
N LEU A 51 -8.90 -81.82 -71.59
CA LEU A 51 -8.61 -80.75 -72.55
C LEU A 51 -9.39 -79.45 -72.26
N LEU A 52 -10.67 -79.55 -71.90
CA LEU A 52 -11.50 -78.39 -71.57
C LEU A 52 -11.00 -77.66 -70.33
N VAL A 53 -10.54 -78.39 -69.31
CA VAL A 53 -9.98 -77.80 -68.08
C VAL A 53 -8.71 -77.00 -68.38
N ILE A 54 -7.80 -77.54 -69.20
CA ILE A 54 -6.55 -76.86 -69.56
C ILE A 54 -6.81 -75.57 -70.34
N ILE A 55 -7.74 -75.59 -71.29
CA ILE A 55 -8.13 -74.39 -72.06
C ILE A 55 -8.74 -73.34 -71.13
N GLY A 56 -9.59 -73.74 -70.19
CA GLY A 56 -10.16 -72.85 -69.17
C GLY A 56 -9.08 -72.14 -68.34
N PHE A 57 -8.09 -72.90 -67.85
CA PHE A 57 -6.94 -72.32 -67.13
C PHE A 57 -6.11 -71.37 -67.99
N ALA A 58 -5.89 -71.70 -69.27
CA ALA A 58 -5.15 -70.84 -70.19
C ALA A 58 -5.87 -69.51 -70.43
N ILE A 59 -7.20 -69.51 -70.57
CA ILE A 59 -8.00 -68.29 -70.74
C ILE A 59 -7.93 -67.43 -69.47
N VAL A 60 -8.08 -68.02 -68.28
CA VAL A 60 -8.00 -67.27 -67.01
C VAL A 60 -6.60 -66.66 -66.84
N ALA A 61 -5.54 -67.42 -67.14
CA ALA A 61 -4.17 -66.92 -67.10
C ALA A 61 -3.94 -65.80 -68.12
N PHE A 62 -4.48 -65.93 -69.33
CA PHE A 62 -4.36 -64.93 -70.38
C PHE A 62 -5.10 -63.64 -70.02
N VAL A 63 -6.33 -63.74 -69.50
CA VAL A 63 -7.11 -62.58 -69.03
C VAL A 63 -6.41 -61.91 -67.85
N GLY A 64 -5.90 -62.68 -66.89
CA GLY A 64 -5.11 -62.16 -65.78
C GLY A 64 -3.84 -61.44 -66.24
N TRP A 65 -3.14 -61.98 -67.24
CA TRP A 65 -1.98 -61.35 -67.86
C TRP A 65 -2.34 -60.05 -68.58
N LEU A 66 -3.47 -60.02 -69.31
CA LEU A 66 -3.95 -58.85 -70.04
C LEU A 66 -4.36 -57.71 -69.10
N ILE A 67 -5.04 -58.03 -68.00
CA ILE A 67 -5.38 -57.07 -66.95
C ILE A 67 -4.09 -56.54 -66.32
N ASN A 68 -3.19 -57.42 -65.88
CA ASN A 68 -1.93 -57.04 -65.24
C ASN A 68 -1.07 -56.12 -66.12
N LYS A 69 -0.98 -56.40 -67.42
CA LYS A 69 -0.22 -55.59 -68.39
C LYS A 69 -0.79 -54.16 -68.55
N ASN A 70 -2.11 -53.99 -68.41
CA ASN A 70 -2.76 -52.69 -68.55
C ASN A 70 -2.86 -51.89 -67.24
N THR A 71 -2.64 -52.49 -66.07
CA THR A 71 -2.80 -51.82 -64.76
C THR A 71 -1.54 -51.15 -64.17
N LEU A 72 -0.37 -51.19 -64.82
CA LEU A 72 0.84 -50.54 -64.30
C LEU A 72 1.05 -49.15 -64.93
N GLY A 73 0.24 -48.19 -64.47
CA GLY A 73 0.30 -46.77 -64.82
C GLY A 73 1.51 -46.01 -64.24
N LYS A 74 2.73 -46.46 -64.50
CA LYS A 74 3.94 -45.63 -64.25
C LYS A 74 4.53 -44.99 -65.51
N ASP A 75 4.31 -45.57 -66.69
CA ASP A 75 4.89 -45.10 -67.96
C ASP A 75 3.86 -44.95 -69.10
N ARG A 76 2.60 -44.64 -68.77
CA ARG A 76 1.57 -44.31 -69.76
C ARG A 76 1.79 -42.87 -70.24
N LYS A 77 1.99 -42.68 -71.55
CA LYS A 77 2.19 -41.37 -72.20
C LYS A 77 0.92 -40.79 -72.81
N ASP A 78 -0.23 -41.40 -72.52
CA ASP A 78 -1.54 -40.91 -72.94
C ASP A 78 -2.05 -39.81 -71.99
N GLU A 79 -3.19 -39.21 -72.31
CA GLU A 79 -3.77 -38.08 -71.59
C GLU A 79 -4.06 -38.41 -70.12
N ILE A 80 -4.42 -39.66 -69.85
CA ILE A 80 -4.65 -40.17 -68.49
C ILE A 80 -3.33 -40.30 -67.71
N GLY A 81 -2.24 -40.72 -68.37
CA GLY A 81 -0.90 -40.75 -67.77
C GLY A 81 -0.39 -39.36 -67.39
N VAL A 82 -0.57 -38.37 -68.29
CA VAL A 82 -0.20 -36.95 -68.02
C VAL A 82 -1.03 -36.39 -66.86
N LEU A 83 -2.34 -36.66 -66.83
CA LEU A 83 -3.21 -36.24 -65.73
C LEU A 83 -2.79 -36.89 -64.39
N ALA A 84 -2.48 -38.19 -64.39
CA ALA A 84 -2.03 -38.91 -63.20
C ALA A 84 -0.69 -38.38 -62.66
N GLN A 85 0.24 -38.00 -63.55
CA GLN A 85 1.50 -37.35 -63.17
C GLN A 85 1.25 -35.96 -62.56
N GLY A 86 0.39 -35.15 -63.18
CA GLY A 86 0.00 -33.84 -62.64
C GLY A 86 -0.68 -33.93 -61.28
N MET A 87 -1.60 -34.87 -61.10
CA MET A 87 -2.25 -35.14 -59.80
C MET A 87 -1.22 -35.58 -58.74
N ASN A 88 -0.28 -36.45 -59.09
CA ASN A 88 0.78 -36.86 -58.17
C ASN A 88 1.70 -35.70 -57.77
N GLN A 89 1.99 -34.78 -58.69
CA GLN A 89 2.76 -33.57 -58.39
C GLN A 89 2.02 -32.67 -57.39
N VAL A 90 0.71 -32.49 -57.56
CA VAL A 90 -0.13 -31.74 -56.60
C VAL A 90 -0.18 -32.43 -55.24
N ILE A 91 -0.38 -33.75 -55.19
CA ILE A 91 -0.40 -34.52 -53.93
C ILE A 91 0.94 -34.38 -53.19
N ASN A 92 2.07 -34.47 -53.91
CA ASN A 92 3.39 -34.32 -53.31
C ASN A 92 3.64 -32.90 -52.81
N TYR A 93 3.15 -31.88 -53.52
CA TYR A 93 3.19 -30.49 -53.06
C TYR A 93 2.37 -30.30 -51.78
N LEU A 94 1.13 -30.80 -51.73
CA LEU A 94 0.27 -30.70 -50.54
C LEU A 94 0.84 -31.43 -49.32
N ARG A 95 1.50 -32.58 -49.52
CA ARG A 95 2.22 -33.29 -48.44
C ARG A 95 3.41 -32.47 -47.91
N GLN A 96 4.13 -31.77 -48.78
CA GLN A 96 5.23 -30.90 -48.35
C GLN A 96 4.72 -29.66 -47.61
N ALA A 97 3.66 -29.03 -48.13
CA ALA A 97 2.95 -27.95 -47.47
C ALA A 97 2.46 -28.35 -46.07
N ALA A 98 1.86 -29.54 -45.93
CA ALA A 98 1.43 -30.07 -44.65
C ALA A 98 2.62 -30.21 -43.67
N LYS A 99 3.76 -30.75 -44.12
CA LYS A 99 4.98 -30.82 -43.30
C LYS A 99 5.51 -29.45 -42.88
N ILE A 100 5.42 -28.45 -43.75
CA ILE A 100 5.82 -27.07 -43.41
C ILE A 100 4.86 -26.50 -42.36
N ALA A 101 3.55 -26.70 -42.54
CA ALA A 101 2.55 -26.25 -41.58
C ALA A 101 2.78 -26.90 -40.20
N ASP A 102 3.10 -28.19 -40.17
CA ASP A 102 3.44 -28.94 -38.95
C ASP A 102 4.63 -28.31 -38.22
N LYS A 103 5.72 -28.03 -38.94
CA LYS A 103 6.89 -27.34 -38.37
C LYS A 103 6.59 -25.92 -37.88
N ILE A 104 5.74 -25.17 -38.59
CA ILE A 104 5.31 -23.84 -38.15
C ILE A 104 4.47 -23.96 -36.87
N ALA A 105 3.61 -24.98 -36.77
CA ALA A 105 2.82 -25.26 -35.58
C ALA A 105 3.71 -25.66 -34.38
N ASP A 106 4.80 -26.38 -34.63
CA ASP A 106 5.86 -26.67 -33.65
C ASP A 106 6.68 -25.43 -33.24
N GLY A 107 6.42 -24.28 -33.86
CA GLY A 107 7.09 -23.02 -33.56
C GLY A 107 8.43 -22.83 -34.29
N ASP A 108 8.79 -23.69 -35.24
CA ASP A 108 9.92 -23.46 -36.12
C ASP A 108 9.58 -22.38 -37.15
N LEU A 109 9.77 -21.13 -36.72
CA LEU A 109 9.61 -19.98 -37.58
C LEU A 109 10.87 -19.70 -38.41
N THR A 110 11.90 -20.55 -38.42
CA THR A 110 13.15 -20.28 -39.15
C THR A 110 13.12 -20.75 -40.62
N LEU A 111 12.08 -21.50 -40.99
CA LEU A 111 11.88 -22.07 -42.32
C LEU A 111 11.92 -21.02 -43.44
N GLN A 112 12.29 -21.47 -44.64
CA GLN A 112 12.17 -20.67 -45.86
C GLN A 112 11.15 -21.33 -46.79
N ILE A 113 10.07 -20.61 -47.07
CA ILE A 113 9.04 -21.05 -48.00
C ILE A 113 9.55 -20.83 -49.43
N GLN A 114 9.73 -21.93 -50.17
CA GLN A 114 10.07 -21.87 -51.59
C GLN A 114 8.80 -21.74 -52.43
N ILE A 115 8.79 -20.76 -53.33
CA ILE A 115 7.68 -20.52 -54.27
C ILE A 115 7.96 -21.33 -55.53
N HIS A 116 7.08 -22.25 -55.86
CA HIS A 116 7.34 -23.23 -56.93
C HIS A 116 6.87 -22.75 -58.31
N SER A 117 6.05 -21.69 -58.37
CA SER A 117 5.51 -21.10 -59.60
C SER A 117 5.11 -19.64 -59.38
N ALA A 118 5.07 -18.84 -60.46
CA ALA A 118 4.59 -17.45 -60.42
C ALA A 118 3.15 -17.30 -59.91
N ASN A 119 2.32 -18.35 -60.06
CA ASN A 119 0.93 -18.38 -59.60
C ASN A 119 0.74 -19.19 -58.29
N ASP A 120 1.81 -19.44 -57.55
CA ASP A 120 1.77 -20.17 -56.27
C ASP A 120 1.21 -19.30 -55.13
N THR A 121 -0.10 -19.05 -55.20
CA THR A 121 -0.85 -18.28 -54.19
C THR A 121 -0.78 -18.91 -52.80
N PHE A 122 -0.66 -20.23 -52.73
CA PHE A 122 -0.57 -20.99 -51.50
C PHE A 122 0.79 -20.77 -50.82
N GLY A 123 1.89 -20.91 -51.55
CA GLY A 123 3.24 -20.60 -51.06
C GLY A 123 3.39 -19.15 -50.59
N GLU A 124 2.80 -18.20 -51.32
CA GLU A 124 2.76 -16.78 -50.92
C GLU A 124 1.98 -16.55 -49.61
N ALA A 125 0.83 -17.23 -49.42
CA ALA A 125 0.07 -17.14 -48.18
C ALA A 125 0.88 -17.69 -46.97
N PHE A 126 1.56 -18.82 -47.15
CA PHE A 126 2.43 -19.40 -46.11
C PHE A 126 3.61 -18.49 -45.77
N LYS A 127 4.22 -17.86 -46.78
CA LYS A 127 5.30 -16.89 -46.58
C LYS A 127 4.81 -15.68 -45.77
N LYS A 128 3.64 -15.12 -46.09
CA LYS A 128 3.02 -14.01 -45.35
C LYS A 128 2.70 -14.41 -43.90
N MET A 129 2.12 -15.59 -43.69
CA MET A 129 1.84 -16.13 -42.36
C MET A 129 3.13 -16.26 -41.53
N LEU A 130 4.19 -16.83 -42.10
CA LEU A 130 5.47 -16.99 -41.43
C LEU A 130 6.10 -15.64 -41.07
N GLN A 131 6.03 -14.65 -41.97
CA GLN A 131 6.48 -13.28 -41.70
C GLN A 131 5.69 -12.63 -40.56
N PHE A 132 4.36 -12.80 -40.53
CA PHE A 132 3.53 -12.30 -39.46
C PHE A 132 3.86 -12.95 -38.11
N LEU A 133 4.00 -14.28 -38.06
CA LEU A 133 4.37 -15.00 -36.85
C LEU A 133 5.75 -14.56 -36.32
N ARG A 134 6.74 -14.37 -37.20
CA ARG A 134 8.05 -13.81 -36.83
C ARG A 134 7.94 -12.41 -36.23
N MET A 135 7.12 -11.55 -36.82
CA MET A 135 6.88 -10.20 -36.30
C MET A 135 6.27 -10.25 -34.89
N VAL A 136 5.26 -11.11 -34.68
CA VAL A 136 4.63 -11.29 -33.38
C VAL A 136 5.62 -11.83 -32.35
N ALA A 137 6.40 -12.86 -32.70
CA ALA A 137 7.44 -13.41 -31.82
C ALA A 137 8.50 -12.34 -31.44
N GLY A 138 8.90 -11.50 -32.39
CA GLY A 138 9.78 -10.35 -32.13
C GLY A 138 9.16 -9.32 -31.18
N LYS A 139 7.88 -8.97 -31.36
CA LYS A 139 7.15 -8.07 -30.45
C LYS A 139 7.05 -8.66 -29.04
N VAL A 140 6.75 -9.96 -28.91
CA VAL A 140 6.69 -10.66 -27.62
C VAL A 140 8.06 -10.65 -26.93
N LYS A 141 9.14 -10.91 -27.68
CA LYS A 141 10.51 -10.84 -27.15
C LYS A 141 10.86 -9.44 -26.64
N ASN A 142 10.53 -8.40 -27.41
CA ASN A 142 10.78 -7.02 -27.01
C ASN A 142 9.97 -6.64 -25.75
N CYS A 143 8.70 -7.03 -25.69
CA CYS A 143 7.86 -6.83 -24.52
C CYS A 143 8.43 -7.56 -23.29
N SER A 144 8.91 -8.80 -23.45
CA SER A 144 9.56 -9.54 -22.37
C SER A 144 10.81 -8.83 -21.84
N THR A 145 11.64 -8.25 -22.71
CA THR A 145 12.80 -7.44 -22.29
C THR A 145 12.36 -6.19 -21.53
N GLN A 146 11.35 -5.47 -22.02
CA GLN A 146 10.82 -4.29 -21.33
C GLN A 146 10.25 -4.63 -19.95
N VAL A 147 9.48 -5.72 -19.83
CA VAL A 147 8.96 -6.20 -18.54
C VAL A 147 10.10 -6.53 -17.58
N LYS A 148 11.20 -7.11 -18.07
CA LYS A 148 12.39 -7.38 -17.25
C LYS A 148 13.03 -6.09 -16.73
N GLU A 149 13.21 -5.07 -17.58
CA GLU A 149 13.76 -3.77 -17.19
C GLU A 149 12.87 -3.04 -16.18
N ILE A 150 11.56 -3.07 -16.39
CA ILE A 150 10.57 -2.53 -15.45
C ILE A 150 10.65 -3.25 -14.11
N SER A 151 10.74 -4.59 -14.11
CA SER A 151 10.83 -5.38 -12.89
C SER A 151 12.08 -5.04 -12.07
N ILE A 152 13.22 -4.84 -12.73
CA ILE A 152 14.47 -4.41 -12.07
C ILE A 152 14.30 -3.00 -11.47
N THR A 153 13.69 -2.09 -12.22
CA THR A 153 13.44 -0.72 -11.75
C THR A 153 12.48 -0.71 -10.56
N LEU A 154 11.41 -1.52 -10.63
CA LEU A 154 10.45 -1.68 -9.54
C LEU A 154 11.10 -2.25 -8.29
N ALA A 155 11.98 -3.23 -8.41
CA ALA A 155 12.74 -3.76 -7.28
C ALA A 155 13.63 -2.67 -6.63
N LYS A 156 14.30 -1.84 -7.44
CA LYS A 156 15.09 -0.69 -6.94
C LYS A 156 14.20 0.34 -6.23
N SER A 157 13.06 0.69 -6.82
CA SER A 157 12.08 1.60 -6.20
C SER A 157 11.53 1.05 -4.89
N GLY A 158 11.25 -0.26 -4.81
CA GLY A 158 10.82 -0.91 -3.57
C GLY A 158 11.88 -0.85 -2.47
N GLN A 159 13.15 -1.07 -2.81
CA GLN A 159 14.26 -0.90 -1.86
C GLN A 159 14.43 0.55 -1.40
N GLN A 160 14.26 1.52 -2.29
CA GLN A 160 14.33 2.94 -1.92
C GLN A 160 13.18 3.30 -0.97
N LEU A 161 11.96 2.88 -1.30
CA LEU A 161 10.79 3.10 -0.46
C LEU A 161 10.96 2.50 0.95
N GLN A 162 11.62 1.35 1.07
CA GLN A 162 11.93 0.75 2.35
C GLN A 162 12.87 1.64 3.20
N ARG A 163 13.95 2.17 2.59
CA ARG A 163 14.87 3.11 3.27
C ARG A 163 14.19 4.42 3.67
N ASP A 164 13.32 4.94 2.80
CA ASP A 164 12.55 6.14 3.08
C ASP A 164 11.59 5.90 4.26
N THR A 165 10.95 4.72 4.30
CA THR A 165 10.09 4.31 5.41
C THR A 165 10.85 4.19 6.73
N GLU A 166 12.07 3.63 6.71
CA GLU A 166 12.95 3.57 7.90
C GLU A 166 13.35 4.98 8.39
N THR A 167 13.64 5.89 7.46
CA THR A 167 13.98 7.28 7.77
C THR A 167 12.78 8.01 8.39
N VAL A 168 11.59 7.82 7.83
CA VAL A 168 10.34 8.37 8.38
C VAL A 168 10.06 7.80 9.77
N ALA A 169 10.24 6.50 9.98
CA ALA A 169 10.05 5.89 11.29
C ALA A 169 10.99 6.47 12.35
N ALA A 170 12.27 6.69 12.00
CA ALA A 170 13.23 7.35 12.89
C ALA A 170 12.81 8.80 13.21
N ALA A 171 12.40 9.58 12.20
CA ALA A 171 11.93 10.95 12.42
C ALA A 171 10.68 11.02 13.32
N VAL A 172 9.77 10.04 13.23
CA VAL A 172 8.60 9.95 14.12
C VAL A 172 9.03 9.64 15.57
N GLN A 173 10.02 8.77 15.76
CA GLN A 173 10.58 8.46 17.08
C GLN A 173 11.21 9.72 17.72
N ASP A 174 11.99 10.47 16.96
CA ASP A 174 12.61 11.73 17.41
C ASP A 174 11.54 12.76 17.78
N MET A 175 10.49 12.87 16.97
CA MET A 175 9.35 13.76 17.23
C MET A 175 8.62 13.42 18.52
N ALA A 176 8.44 12.12 18.83
CA ALA A 176 7.86 11.70 20.10
C ALA A 176 8.70 12.18 21.30
N SER A 177 10.03 12.10 21.20
CA SER A 177 10.94 12.63 22.23
C SER A 177 10.81 14.14 22.40
N VAL A 178 10.73 14.89 21.30
CA VAL A 178 10.55 16.36 21.34
C VAL A 178 9.21 16.73 21.98
N VAL A 179 8.15 15.96 21.71
CA VAL A 179 6.83 16.17 22.33
C VAL A 179 6.86 15.90 23.84
N GLU A 180 7.58 14.88 24.29
CA GLU A 180 7.78 14.57 25.71
C GLU A 180 8.51 15.73 26.44
N GLU A 181 9.58 16.26 25.82
CA GLU A 181 10.32 17.40 26.33
C GLU A 181 9.45 18.67 26.37
N LEU A 182 8.66 18.91 25.31
CA LEU A 182 7.72 20.03 25.25
C LEU A 182 6.66 19.93 26.35
N SER A 183 6.10 18.75 26.59
CA SER A 183 5.15 18.49 27.68
C SER A 183 5.74 18.83 29.05
N THR A 184 7.02 18.45 29.25
CA THR A 184 7.78 18.78 30.46
C THR A 184 7.97 20.29 30.60
N ASN A 185 8.34 20.99 29.52
CA ASN A 185 8.52 22.44 29.51
C ASN A 185 7.20 23.18 29.77
N ILE A 186 6.09 22.73 29.20
CA ILE A 186 4.75 23.30 29.46
C ILE A 186 4.40 23.17 30.96
N ARG A 187 4.69 22.03 31.59
CA ARG A 187 4.52 21.88 33.06
C ARG A 187 5.38 22.86 33.86
N LEU A 188 6.63 23.08 33.46
CA LEU A 188 7.52 24.05 34.11
C LEU A 188 7.02 25.48 33.96
N ILE A 189 6.51 25.84 32.78
CA ILE A 189 5.90 27.15 32.52
C ILE A 189 4.66 27.34 33.38
N ALA A 190 3.76 26.35 33.45
CA ALA A 190 2.56 26.43 34.29
C ALA A 190 2.91 26.68 35.77
N LYS A 191 3.90 25.94 36.31
CA LYS A 191 4.41 26.16 37.67
C LYS A 191 5.03 27.54 37.87
N SER A 192 5.72 28.06 36.85
CA SER A 192 6.32 29.41 36.90
C SER A 192 5.25 30.50 36.91
N VAL A 193 4.17 30.32 36.14
CA VAL A 193 3.00 31.21 36.14
C VAL A 193 2.30 31.21 37.50
N GLU A 194 2.12 30.05 38.13
CA GLU A 194 1.57 29.96 39.49
C GLU A 194 2.43 30.72 40.51
N PHE A 195 3.76 30.54 40.47
CA PHE A 195 4.69 31.26 41.34
C PHE A 195 4.64 32.77 41.11
N GLN A 196 4.54 33.20 39.85
CA GLN A 196 4.44 34.61 39.49
C GLN A 196 3.12 35.23 39.98
N ALA A 197 2.00 34.52 39.85
CA ALA A 197 0.70 34.97 40.36
C ALA A 197 0.72 35.17 41.89
N SER A 198 1.37 34.25 42.62
CA SER A 198 1.59 34.39 44.06
C SER A 198 2.44 35.62 44.40
N SER A 199 3.55 35.82 43.66
CA SER A 199 4.45 36.96 43.85
C SER A 199 3.76 38.30 43.58
N VAL A 200 2.91 38.37 42.56
CA VAL A 200 2.08 39.55 42.26
C VAL A 200 1.10 39.82 43.41
N THR A 201 0.42 38.79 43.91
CA THR A 201 -0.52 38.92 45.05
C THR A 201 0.18 39.47 46.31
N GLN A 202 1.38 38.97 46.61
CA GLN A 202 2.19 39.48 47.72
C GLN A 202 2.63 40.92 47.51
N THR A 203 3.01 41.28 46.29
CA THR A 203 3.39 42.65 45.93
C THR A 203 2.22 43.61 46.09
N THR A 204 1.03 43.24 45.60
CA THR A 204 -0.20 44.01 45.77
C THR A 204 -0.54 44.21 47.25
N THR A 205 -0.37 43.18 48.08
CA THR A 205 -0.57 43.29 49.53
C THR A 205 0.41 44.28 50.15
N SER A 206 1.69 44.23 49.77
CA SER A 206 2.71 45.18 50.23
C SER A 206 2.40 46.62 49.81
N ILE A 207 1.93 46.82 48.57
CA ILE A 207 1.48 48.14 48.06
C ILE A 207 0.30 48.65 48.88
N GLN A 208 -0.67 47.80 49.20
CA GLN A 208 -1.82 48.20 50.00
C GLN A 208 -1.40 48.63 51.42
N GLN A 209 -0.51 47.87 52.05
CA GLN A 209 0.06 48.23 53.35
C GLN A 209 0.82 49.56 53.29
N MET A 210 1.59 49.78 52.22
CA MET A 210 2.31 51.04 52.01
C MET A 210 1.36 52.22 51.85
N SER A 211 0.28 52.06 51.08
CA SER A 211 -0.76 53.09 50.93
C SER A 211 -1.37 53.48 52.28
N THR A 212 -1.75 52.50 53.10
CA THR A 212 -2.27 52.76 54.45
C THR A 212 -1.23 53.47 55.33
N ARG A 213 0.06 53.09 55.25
CA ARG A 213 1.13 53.78 56.00
C ARG A 213 1.31 55.22 55.53
N MET A 214 1.27 55.49 54.23
CA MET A 214 1.35 56.85 53.70
C MET A 214 0.17 57.72 54.15
N GLN A 215 -1.05 57.17 54.22
CA GLN A 215 -2.19 57.89 54.79
C GLN A 215 -1.99 58.25 56.27
N ARG A 216 -1.43 57.33 57.08
CA ARG A 216 -1.09 57.62 58.48
C ARG A 216 0.00 58.68 58.60
N ILE A 217 1.01 58.65 57.72
CA ILE A 217 2.04 59.69 57.67
C ILE A 217 1.42 61.05 57.33
N ALA A 218 0.57 61.12 56.30
CA ALA A 218 -0.11 62.36 55.93
C ALA A 218 -0.96 62.94 57.06
N ALA A 219 -1.69 62.08 57.79
CA ALA A 219 -2.43 62.48 58.99
C ALA A 219 -1.49 63.02 60.08
N GLY A 220 -0.40 62.31 60.39
CA GLY A 220 0.59 62.76 61.38
C GLY A 220 1.25 64.10 61.00
N THR A 221 1.50 64.34 59.71
CA THR A 221 2.02 65.63 59.23
C THR A 221 1.01 66.77 59.43
N LYS A 222 -0.30 66.48 59.32
CA LYS A 222 -1.36 67.46 59.60
C LYS A 222 -1.39 67.81 61.09
N ASP A 223 -1.38 66.80 61.97
CA ASP A 223 -1.35 67.00 63.42
C ASP A 223 -0.10 67.79 63.84
N LEU A 224 1.06 67.49 63.24
CA LEU A 224 2.29 68.23 63.47
C LEU A 224 2.18 69.70 63.05
N THR A 225 1.52 69.97 61.92
CA THR A 225 1.30 71.35 61.44
C THR A 225 0.41 72.15 62.40
N GLU A 226 -0.64 71.52 62.94
CA GLU A 226 -1.50 72.11 63.96
C GLU A 226 -0.72 72.41 65.26
N LEU A 227 0.10 71.45 65.72
CA LEU A 227 0.94 71.62 66.90
C LEU A 227 1.94 72.77 66.74
N VAL A 228 2.59 72.87 65.57
CA VAL A 228 3.48 73.99 65.25
C VAL A 228 2.73 75.33 65.23
N GLY A 229 1.49 75.34 64.72
CA GLY A 229 0.62 76.51 64.78
C GLY A 229 0.32 76.95 66.21
N ALA A 230 -0.06 76.02 67.09
CA ALA A 230 -0.31 76.28 68.50
C ALA A 230 0.95 76.78 69.22
N ALA A 231 2.12 76.14 68.99
CA ALA A 231 3.38 76.56 69.57
C ALA A 231 3.78 77.98 69.15
N ARG A 232 3.55 78.37 67.88
CA ARG A 232 3.75 79.75 67.42
C ARG A 232 2.85 80.74 68.17
N GLY A 233 1.61 80.36 68.47
CA GLY A 233 0.70 81.15 69.31
C GLY A 233 1.27 81.39 70.70
N VAL A 234 1.66 80.32 71.40
CA VAL A 234 2.26 80.41 72.75
C VAL A 234 3.53 81.28 72.76
N VAL A 235 4.39 81.16 71.74
CA VAL A 235 5.59 82.00 71.60
C VAL A 235 5.22 83.47 71.41
N LYS A 236 4.15 83.78 70.66
CA LYS A 236 3.67 85.15 70.46
C LYS A 236 3.15 85.74 71.78
N ASP A 237 2.31 85.01 72.50
CA ASP A 237 1.75 85.44 73.79
C ASP A 237 2.85 85.64 74.84
N GLY A 238 3.85 84.73 74.84
CA GLY A 238 5.04 84.85 75.68
C GLY A 238 5.87 86.11 75.35
N ARG A 239 6.03 86.45 74.06
CA ARG A 239 6.70 87.68 73.63
C ARG A 239 5.96 88.93 74.10
N GLU A 240 4.64 88.98 73.95
CA GLU A 240 3.81 90.08 74.42
C GLU A 240 3.93 90.26 75.94
N SER A 241 3.93 89.16 76.69
CA SER A 241 4.11 89.18 78.16
C SER A 241 5.48 89.73 78.57
N VAL A 242 6.56 89.33 77.87
CA VAL A 242 7.92 89.86 78.11
C VAL A 242 8.01 91.35 77.77
N GLU A 243 7.36 91.78 76.69
CA GLU A 243 7.32 93.20 76.29
C GLU A 243 6.56 94.06 77.31
N GLN A 244 5.43 93.58 77.83
CA GLN A 244 4.70 94.20 78.94
C GLN A 244 5.57 94.30 80.20
N ALA A 245 6.26 93.22 80.59
CA ALA A 245 7.15 93.22 81.75
C ALA A 245 8.31 94.23 81.58
N SER A 246 8.88 94.32 80.37
CA SER A 246 9.94 95.28 80.04
C SER A 246 9.46 96.74 80.17
N ASN A 247 8.26 97.05 79.66
CA ASN A 247 7.65 98.37 79.82
C ASN A 247 7.34 98.68 81.30
N GLY A 248 6.82 97.71 82.05
CA GLY A 248 6.61 97.83 83.50
C GLY A 248 7.92 98.15 84.25
N MET A 249 9.01 97.47 83.91
CA MET A 249 10.32 97.78 84.50
C MET A 249 10.83 99.17 84.15
N ARG A 250 10.52 99.68 82.96
CA ARG A 250 10.88 101.05 82.56
C ARG A 250 10.13 102.10 83.39
N GLU A 251 8.84 101.88 83.68
CA GLU A 251 8.05 102.74 84.56
C GLU A 251 8.52 102.69 86.02
N ILE A 252 8.90 101.50 86.51
CA ILE A 252 9.53 101.34 87.83
C ILE A 252 10.84 102.13 87.89
N HIS A 253 11.71 102.00 86.89
CA HIS A 253 12.97 102.75 86.82
C HIS A 253 12.74 104.26 86.85
N LYS A 254 11.73 104.77 86.12
CA LYS A 254 11.34 106.19 86.13
C LYS A 254 10.86 106.64 87.52
N SER A 255 10.04 105.82 88.18
CA SER A 255 9.54 106.10 89.54
C SER A 255 10.66 106.10 90.59
N ILE A 256 11.62 105.17 90.46
CA ILE A 256 12.83 105.13 91.31
C ILE A 256 13.64 106.41 91.14
N ASN A 257 13.89 106.86 89.90
CA ASN A 257 14.60 108.13 89.66
C ASN A 257 13.87 109.34 90.24
N SER A 258 12.55 109.44 90.05
CA SER A 258 11.76 110.53 90.63
C SER A 258 11.79 110.51 92.17
N THR A 259 11.80 109.31 92.76
CA THR A 259 11.92 109.15 94.22
C THR A 259 13.31 109.61 94.69
N ALA A 260 14.37 109.25 93.96
CA ALA A 260 15.73 109.70 94.24
C ALA A 260 15.87 111.23 94.16
N ASP A 261 15.29 111.88 93.14
CA ASP A 261 15.27 113.35 93.02
C ASP A 261 14.54 114.00 94.20
N THR A 262 13.41 113.43 94.63
CA THR A 262 12.66 113.92 95.79
C THR A 262 13.47 113.79 97.08
N ILE A 263 14.15 112.65 97.28
CA ILE A 263 15.05 112.44 98.43
C ILE A 263 16.21 113.44 98.40
N TYR A 264 16.80 113.68 97.22
CA TYR A 264 17.86 114.67 97.05
C TYR A 264 17.39 116.07 97.43
N GLY A 265 16.23 116.50 96.93
CA GLY A 265 15.62 117.79 97.29
C GLY A 265 15.28 117.89 98.78
N LEU A 266 14.80 116.81 99.40
CA LEU A 266 14.58 116.75 100.85
C LEU A 266 15.89 116.97 101.62
N GLY A 267 16.99 116.40 101.11
CA GLY A 267 18.35 116.61 101.64
C GLY A 267 18.80 118.07 101.56
N GLU A 268 18.55 118.75 100.44
CA GLU A 268 18.86 120.19 100.32
C GLU A 268 18.02 121.04 101.29
N HIS A 269 16.73 120.75 101.42
CA HIS A 269 15.87 121.42 102.39
C HIS A 269 16.32 121.17 103.84
N ALA A 270 16.67 119.94 104.19
CA ALA A 270 17.21 119.60 105.50
C ALA A 270 18.53 120.35 105.78
N ALA A 271 19.42 120.46 104.79
CA ALA A 271 20.64 121.26 104.91
C ALA A 271 20.37 122.76 105.06
N ALA A 272 19.38 123.30 104.34
CA ALA A 272 18.93 124.68 104.50
C ALA A 272 18.35 124.95 105.90
N ILE A 273 17.53 124.02 106.42
CA ILE A 273 17.05 124.07 107.81
C ILE A 273 18.23 124.00 108.78
N GLY A 274 19.22 123.14 108.53
CA GLY A 274 20.45 123.09 109.32
C GLY A 274 21.16 124.45 109.41
N ARG A 275 21.32 125.14 108.28
CA ARG A 275 21.86 126.52 108.26
C ARG A 275 20.99 127.52 109.03
N ILE A 276 19.66 127.41 108.94
CA ILE A 276 18.75 128.25 109.73
C ILE A 276 18.91 127.97 111.22
N VAL A 277 19.00 126.70 111.63
CA VAL A 277 19.23 126.32 113.03
C VAL A 277 20.58 126.85 113.51
N GLU A 278 21.62 126.83 112.67
CA GLU A 278 22.93 127.40 112.99
C GLU A 278 22.86 128.93 113.17
N VAL A 279 22.10 129.64 112.33
CA VAL A 279 21.81 131.08 112.51
C VAL A 279 21.00 131.32 113.79
N ILE A 280 19.98 130.51 114.07
CA ILE A 280 19.20 130.61 115.31
C ILE A 280 20.09 130.38 116.53
N ASN A 281 20.99 129.39 116.48
CA ASN A 281 21.94 129.13 117.55
C ASN A 281 22.91 130.32 117.73
N SER A 282 23.39 130.90 116.63
CA SER A 282 24.22 132.10 116.64
C SER A 282 23.49 133.31 117.23
N ILE A 283 22.20 133.49 116.92
CA ILE A 283 21.33 134.53 117.50
C ILE A 283 21.08 134.27 118.98
N ALA A 284 20.80 133.04 119.38
CA ALA A 284 20.60 132.66 120.78
C ALA A 284 21.86 132.92 121.61
N GLU A 285 23.04 132.61 121.06
CA GLU A 285 24.34 132.92 121.66
C GLU A 285 24.60 134.43 121.70
N GLN A 286 24.28 135.18 120.64
CA GLN A 286 24.31 136.65 120.63
C GLN A 286 23.38 137.26 121.68
N THR A 287 22.18 136.72 121.85
CA THR A 287 21.19 137.18 122.84
C THR A 287 21.69 136.87 124.25
N ASN A 288 22.30 135.71 124.46
CA ASN A 288 22.93 135.33 125.72
C ASN A 288 24.13 136.24 126.08
N VAL A 289 24.93 136.66 125.09
CA VAL A 289 26.04 137.62 125.26
C VAL A 289 25.54 139.06 125.44
N SER A 290 24.33 139.40 124.98
CA SER A 290 23.72 140.72 125.17
C SER A 290 22.98 140.86 126.50
N MET A 291 22.61 139.73 127.12
CA MET A 291 21.87 139.65 128.38
C MET A 291 22.71 139.24 129.60
N GLY A 292 23.99 138.88 129.40
CA GLY A 292 24.99 138.67 130.47
C GLY A 292 26.01 139.79 130.48
#